data_AF-A0A9N7MW55-F1
#
_entry.id   AF-A0A9N7MW55-F1
#
_cell.length_a   1.000
_cell.length_b   1.000
_cell.length_c   1.000
_cell.angle_alpha   90.00
_cell.angle_beta   90.00
_cell.angle_gamma   90.00
#
_symmetry.space_group_name_H-M   'P 1'
#
loop_
_entity.id
_entity.type
_entity.pdbx_description
1 polymer ?
#
loop_
_entity_poly.entity_id
_entity_poly.type
_entity_poly.pdbx_seq_one_letter_code
_entity_poly.pdbx_strand_id
1 'polypeptide(L)'
;MELRVGAYIKNSALCILPINNASSPGYCSNRASSCVSVRAPVSSFWRVSTKDINPKFAPKVKMMAAADSSLDIERLGVQLLCPLDGRYWDKVKDLSPFLSEFGLIKYRVLVEIRWLLKISQMSEFPEVPSFSGDAKSYLQKIIDSFNLNDALEVKEIEKVTNHDVKAVEYFLKQRCQSHPEISKVLEFFHFACTSEDINNLAHALMLKEALNKVIVPEMDKLISVICNLATVNASIPMLSRTHGQPASPTTLGKEMAIFVHRLSEERKELSRIAILGKFAGAVGNYNAHLVAYPDVNWPQVAEEFVTSLGISFNPFITQIESHDYMARIFNSISLFNNILINFDRDIWGYISLGHFKQITKAGEIGSSTMPHKVNPIDFENSEGNCGVANAALSHLSFKLPISRWQV
;
A
#
# COMPACT_ATOMS: atom_id res chain seq x y z
N MET A 1 -42.87 -37.08 14.54
CA MET A 1 -41.70 -37.73 13.93
C MET A 1 -40.47 -37.00 14.45
N GLU A 2 -39.85 -37.52 15.51
CA GLU A 2 -38.68 -36.90 16.15
C GLU A 2 -37.44 -37.13 15.27
N LEU A 3 -36.79 -36.05 14.86
CA LEU A 3 -35.45 -36.09 14.27
C LEU A 3 -34.48 -35.44 15.26
N ARG A 4 -33.79 -36.28 16.02
CA ARG A 4 -32.55 -35.92 16.71
C ARG A 4 -31.45 -35.82 15.66
N VAL A 5 -30.91 -34.64 15.43
CA VAL A 5 -29.60 -34.48 14.79
C VAL A 5 -28.66 -33.85 15.80
N GLY A 6 -27.79 -34.70 16.37
CA GLY A 6 -26.76 -34.32 17.31
C GLY A 6 -25.56 -33.68 16.62
N ALA A 7 -25.11 -32.57 17.21
CA ALA A 7 -23.72 -32.18 17.46
C ALA A 7 -22.63 -32.60 16.45
N TYR A 8 -22.09 -31.62 15.72
CA TYR A 8 -20.66 -31.54 15.40
C TYR A 8 -20.26 -30.08 15.12
N ILE A 9 -20.01 -29.29 16.17
CA ILE A 9 -18.97 -28.25 16.18
C ILE A 9 -18.37 -28.26 17.60
N LYS A 10 -17.32 -29.05 17.81
CA LYS A 10 -16.43 -28.90 18.96
C LYS A 10 -15.14 -28.26 18.46
N ASN A 11 -14.87 -27.06 18.97
CA ASN A 11 -13.55 -26.39 18.99
C ASN A 11 -12.76 -26.38 17.67
N SER A 12 -13.15 -25.52 16.74
CA SER A 12 -12.19 -24.89 15.83
C SER A 12 -11.89 -23.50 16.36
N ALA A 13 -10.82 -23.39 17.15
CA ALA A 13 -10.25 -22.10 17.56
C ALA A 13 -9.68 -21.40 16.32
N LEU A 14 -10.48 -20.55 15.67
CA LEU A 14 -9.98 -19.50 14.80
C LEU A 14 -9.48 -18.36 15.71
N CYS A 15 -8.35 -18.60 16.38
CA CYS A 15 -7.61 -17.59 17.11
C CYS A 15 -6.39 -17.18 16.29
N ILE A 16 -6.41 -15.95 15.76
CA ILE A 16 -5.18 -15.28 15.35
C ILE A 16 -4.52 -14.71 16.63
N LEU A 17 -3.69 -15.55 17.23
CA LEU A 17 -2.55 -15.24 18.12
C LEU A 17 -1.58 -14.11 17.69
N PRO A 18 -1.38 -12.97 18.38
CA PRO A 18 -0.17 -12.17 18.17
C PRO A 18 1.07 -12.88 18.75
N ILE A 19 2.13 -13.03 17.96
CA ILE A 19 3.37 -13.74 18.34
C ILE A 19 4.27 -12.80 19.16
N ASN A 20 4.50 -13.11 20.44
CA ASN A 20 5.56 -12.53 21.26
C ASN A 20 6.76 -13.50 21.38
N ASN A 21 7.97 -12.94 21.23
CA ASN A 21 9.26 -13.63 21.33
C ASN A 21 9.61 -14.02 22.78
N ALA A 22 10.00 -15.27 23.00
CA ALA A 22 10.90 -15.65 24.08
C ALA A 22 11.67 -16.94 23.75
N SER A 23 12.98 -16.89 23.97
CA SER A 23 14.00 -17.90 23.72
C SER A 23 14.29 -18.78 24.94
N SER A 24 14.52 -20.08 24.72
CA SER A 24 15.54 -20.99 25.35
C SER A 24 15.00 -22.39 25.74
N PRO A 25 15.85 -23.44 25.79
CA PRO A 25 15.49 -24.82 25.40
C PRO A 25 15.46 -25.85 26.55
N GLY A 26 14.80 -27.01 26.31
CA GLY A 26 14.89 -28.17 27.20
C GLY A 26 14.18 -29.45 26.75
N TYR A 27 14.97 -30.42 26.27
CA TYR A 27 14.89 -31.89 26.39
C TYR A 27 13.68 -32.75 25.93
N CYS A 28 13.97 -33.59 24.92
CA CYS A 28 13.72 -35.04 24.73
C CYS A 28 12.39 -35.71 25.16
N SER A 29 11.70 -36.37 24.21
CA SER A 29 11.72 -37.84 24.08
C SER A 29 10.97 -38.35 22.84
N ASN A 30 11.44 -39.51 22.35
CA ASN A 30 11.12 -40.19 21.09
C ASN A 30 9.68 -40.70 20.95
N ARG A 31 9.15 -40.63 19.72
CA ARG A 31 8.54 -41.78 19.01
C ARG A 31 8.46 -41.51 17.51
N ALA A 32 9.00 -42.44 16.74
CA ALA A 32 9.04 -42.42 15.29
C ALA A 32 7.69 -42.79 14.67
N SER A 33 7.24 -42.00 13.70
CA SER A 33 6.39 -42.45 12.60
C SER A 33 6.78 -41.63 11.36
N SER A 34 7.28 -42.33 10.36
CA SER A 34 7.75 -41.84 9.07
C SER A 34 6.66 -41.08 8.31
N CYS A 35 6.92 -39.81 8.00
CA CYS A 35 6.27 -39.07 6.91
C CYS A 35 7.32 -38.25 6.17
N VAL A 36 7.25 -38.33 4.85
CA VAL A 36 8.14 -37.73 3.85
C VAL A 36 8.32 -36.23 4.11
N SER A 37 9.58 -35.79 4.26
CA SER A 37 9.94 -34.39 4.42
C SER A 37 9.90 -33.65 3.08
N VAL A 38 8.87 -32.86 2.84
CA VAL A 38 8.94 -31.76 1.87
C VAL A 38 9.34 -30.51 2.67
N ARG A 39 10.61 -30.11 2.56
CA ARG A 39 11.07 -28.80 3.03
C ARG A 39 10.46 -27.74 2.11
N ALA A 40 9.45 -27.02 2.58
CA ALA A 40 9.04 -25.75 1.97
C ALA A 40 9.99 -24.64 2.48
N PRO A 41 10.52 -23.77 1.59
CA PRO A 41 11.33 -22.64 2.02
C PRO A 41 10.47 -21.66 2.82
N VAL A 42 10.97 -21.24 3.97
CA VAL A 42 10.38 -20.19 4.81
C VAL A 42 10.62 -18.86 4.11
N SER A 43 9.60 -18.29 3.47
CA SER A 43 9.63 -16.90 3.03
C SER A 43 8.81 -16.05 4.00
N SER A 44 9.51 -15.33 4.88
CA SER A 44 8.93 -14.34 5.79
C SER A 44 8.68 -13.05 5.02
N PHE A 45 7.58 -12.96 4.28
CA PHE A 45 7.11 -11.68 3.72
C PHE A 45 6.03 -11.11 4.64
N TRP A 46 6.29 -9.88 5.11
CA TRP A 46 5.47 -9.08 6.03
C TRP A 46 5.50 -9.52 7.51
N ARG A 47 6.64 -9.35 8.18
CA ARG A 47 6.67 -9.17 9.64
C ARG A 47 7.11 -7.75 9.97
N VAL A 48 6.31 -7.06 10.78
CA VAL A 48 6.65 -5.79 11.41
C VAL A 48 7.58 -6.07 12.60
N SER A 49 8.76 -5.44 12.61
CA SER A 49 9.65 -5.38 13.77
C SER A 49 9.56 -3.99 14.39
N THR A 50 8.99 -3.89 15.59
CA THR A 50 8.90 -2.67 16.40
C THR A 50 9.96 -2.70 17.49
N LYS A 51 11.21 -2.38 17.16
CA LYS A 51 12.18 -1.93 18.17
C LYS A 51 13.02 -0.79 17.60
N ASP A 52 13.14 0.24 18.43
CA ASP A 52 13.91 1.48 18.31
C ASP A 52 13.25 2.66 17.58
N ILE A 53 12.18 3.20 18.19
CA ILE A 53 11.81 4.62 18.03
C ILE A 53 11.83 5.27 19.42
N ASN A 54 12.82 6.12 19.65
CA ASN A 54 13.03 6.87 20.87
C ASN A 54 12.14 8.14 20.86
N PRO A 55 11.20 8.34 21.81
CA PRO A 55 10.17 9.37 21.69
C PRO A 55 10.58 10.65 22.44
N LYS A 56 11.53 11.42 21.92
CA LYS A 56 11.77 12.78 22.41
C LYS A 56 12.37 13.65 21.32
N PHE A 57 11.57 14.25 20.44
CA PHE A 57 11.86 15.54 19.80
C PHE A 57 10.60 16.04 19.06
N ALA A 58 9.84 16.92 19.71
CA ALA A 58 8.83 17.75 19.05
C ALA A 58 9.45 19.14 18.83
N PRO A 59 9.67 19.62 17.59
CA PRO A 59 10.22 20.94 17.37
C PRO A 59 9.13 22.01 17.60
N LYS A 60 9.46 23.02 18.43
CA LYS A 60 8.66 24.23 18.60
C LYS A 60 8.74 25.07 17.33
N VAL A 61 7.63 25.12 16.58
CA VAL A 61 7.45 26.03 15.43
C VAL A 61 7.17 27.44 15.96
N LYS A 62 7.94 28.44 15.51
CA LYS A 62 7.59 29.86 15.67
C LYS A 62 6.55 30.21 14.62
N MET A 63 5.31 30.47 15.05
CA MET A 63 4.23 30.95 14.20
C MET A 63 4.50 32.37 13.71
N MET A 64 4.45 32.60 12.40
CA MET A 64 4.14 33.91 11.82
C MET A 64 2.63 34.06 11.67
N ALA A 65 2.16 35.32 11.70
CA ALA A 65 0.80 35.75 11.98
C ALA A 65 -0.33 34.92 11.32
N ALA A 66 -1.24 34.43 12.15
CA ALA A 66 -2.43 33.68 11.76
C ALA A 66 -3.60 34.64 11.49
N ALA A 67 -4.04 34.69 10.22
CA ALA A 67 -5.39 35.08 9.84
C ALA A 67 -5.85 34.17 8.67
N ASP A 68 -6.97 33.48 8.90
CA ASP A 68 -7.89 32.81 7.94
C ASP A 68 -7.48 31.56 7.13
N SER A 69 -6.42 30.83 7.49
CA SER A 69 -6.02 29.61 6.74
C SER A 69 -6.98 28.42 6.86
N SER A 70 -7.76 28.29 7.93
CA SER A 70 -8.73 27.20 8.09
C SER A 70 -10.00 27.41 7.26
N LEU A 71 -10.42 28.67 7.10
CA LEU A 71 -11.61 29.04 6.34
C LEU A 71 -11.38 28.87 4.83
N ASP A 72 -10.16 29.13 4.36
CA ASP A 72 -9.78 28.93 2.96
C ASP A 72 -9.65 27.44 2.58
N ILE A 73 -9.21 26.57 3.50
CA ILE A 73 -9.17 25.12 3.26
C ILE A 73 -10.59 24.54 3.21
N GLU A 74 -11.51 24.95 4.08
CA GLU A 74 -12.90 24.50 4.03
C GLU A 74 -13.62 25.02 2.76
N ARG A 75 -13.38 26.28 2.38
CA ARG A 75 -13.91 26.86 1.12
C ARG A 75 -13.34 26.18 -0.12
N LEU A 76 -12.06 25.86 -0.13
CA LEU A 76 -11.44 25.13 -1.22
C LEU A 76 -12.00 23.71 -1.29
N GLY A 77 -12.15 23.05 -0.12
CA GLY A 77 -12.64 21.68 0.00
C GLY A 77 -14.03 21.45 -0.62
N VAL A 78 -14.95 22.43 -0.54
CA VAL A 78 -16.28 22.32 -1.17
C VAL A 78 -16.29 22.62 -2.68
N GLN A 79 -15.20 23.14 -3.23
CA GLN A 79 -15.04 23.40 -4.67
C GLN A 79 -14.21 22.33 -5.39
N LEU A 80 -13.58 21.40 -4.65
CA LEU A 80 -12.82 20.29 -5.23
C LEU A 80 -13.73 19.35 -6.01
N LEU A 81 -13.29 18.98 -7.22
CA LEU A 81 -14.06 18.11 -8.12
C LEU A 81 -14.11 16.66 -7.63
N CYS A 82 -12.98 16.18 -7.09
CA CYS A 82 -12.86 14.83 -6.58
C CYS A 82 -13.34 14.79 -5.11
N PRO A 83 -14.29 13.91 -4.75
CA PRO A 83 -14.78 13.83 -3.38
C PRO A 83 -13.74 13.27 -2.41
N LEU A 84 -12.71 12.56 -2.91
CA LEU A 84 -11.61 12.05 -2.09
C LEU A 84 -10.76 13.19 -1.50
N ASP A 85 -10.62 14.30 -2.23
CA ASP A 85 -9.82 15.45 -1.81
C ASP A 85 -10.65 16.48 -1.03
N GLY A 86 -11.99 16.40 -1.12
CA GLY A 86 -12.92 17.25 -0.38
C GLY A 86 -13.66 16.48 0.71
N ARG A 87 -14.91 16.06 0.42
CA ARG A 87 -15.85 15.44 1.36
C ARG A 87 -15.26 14.28 2.18
N TYR A 88 -14.39 13.47 1.58
CA TYR A 88 -13.83 12.27 2.18
C TYR A 88 -12.36 12.42 2.59
N TRP A 89 -11.79 13.63 2.52
CA TRP A 89 -10.38 13.88 2.80
C TRP A 89 -9.92 13.28 4.13
N ASP A 90 -10.68 13.50 5.21
CA ASP A 90 -10.33 12.96 6.53
C ASP A 90 -10.30 11.43 6.61
N LYS A 91 -10.85 10.72 5.63
CA LYS A 91 -10.84 9.26 5.53
C LYS A 91 -9.66 8.74 4.71
N VAL A 92 -9.06 9.56 3.85
CA VAL A 92 -8.05 9.11 2.87
C VAL A 92 -6.75 9.91 2.90
N LYS A 93 -6.66 10.98 3.70
CA LYS A 93 -5.47 11.85 3.79
C LYS A 93 -4.17 11.12 4.10
N ASP A 94 -4.24 9.98 4.80
CA ASP A 94 -3.08 9.15 5.12
C ASP A 94 -2.50 8.44 3.88
N LEU A 95 -3.23 8.38 2.76
CA LEU A 95 -2.73 7.93 1.46
C LEU A 95 -1.95 9.04 0.72
N SER A 96 -2.20 10.30 1.04
CA SER A 96 -1.61 11.44 0.32
C SER A 96 -0.07 11.47 0.32
N PRO A 97 0.66 11.05 1.38
CA PRO A 97 2.12 11.01 1.32
C PRO A 97 2.67 9.99 0.32
N PHE A 98 1.83 9.08 -0.20
CA PHE A 98 2.23 7.98 -1.08
C PHE A 98 1.61 8.10 -2.48
N LEU A 99 0.31 8.37 -2.58
CA LEU A 99 -0.45 8.30 -3.84
C LEU A 99 -0.75 9.67 -4.46
N SER A 100 -0.16 10.74 -3.94
CA SER A 100 -0.21 12.08 -4.56
C SER A 100 0.99 12.35 -5.44
N GLU A 101 0.97 13.48 -6.16
CA GLU A 101 2.14 13.99 -6.88
C GLU A 101 3.32 14.28 -5.93
N PHE A 102 3.07 14.77 -4.71
CA PHE A 102 4.10 14.92 -3.68
C PHE A 102 4.77 13.56 -3.38
N GLY A 103 3.97 12.51 -3.20
CA GLY A 103 4.48 11.15 -3.00
C GLY A 103 5.35 10.70 -4.17
N LEU A 104 4.87 10.89 -5.40
CA LEU A 104 5.61 10.54 -6.62
C LEU A 104 6.98 11.24 -6.68
N ILE A 105 7.03 12.56 -6.47
CA ILE A 105 8.28 13.33 -6.47
C ILE A 105 9.22 12.84 -5.36
N LYS A 106 8.69 12.63 -4.14
CA LYS A 106 9.45 12.13 -3.00
C LYS A 106 10.15 10.80 -3.30
N TYR A 107 9.43 9.84 -3.88
CA TYR A 107 10.01 8.54 -4.19
C TYR A 107 10.95 8.57 -5.39
N ARG A 108 10.73 9.47 -6.37
CA ARG A 108 11.71 9.72 -7.45
C ARG A 108 13.04 10.26 -6.90
N VAL A 109 12.97 11.24 -6.00
CA VAL A 109 14.14 11.78 -5.27
C VAL A 109 14.88 10.67 -4.51
N LEU A 110 14.13 9.80 -3.82
CA LEU A 110 14.72 8.67 -3.11
C LEU A 110 15.48 7.73 -4.07
N VAL A 111 14.87 7.34 -5.19
CA VAL A 111 15.48 6.41 -6.16
C VAL A 111 16.75 7.01 -6.76
N GLU A 112 16.72 8.27 -7.18
CA GLU A 112 17.88 8.98 -7.73
C GLU A 112 19.06 9.06 -6.75
N ILE A 113 18.79 9.44 -5.50
CA ILE A 113 19.83 9.50 -4.47
C ILE A 113 20.40 8.11 -4.18
N ARG A 114 19.53 7.08 -4.09
CA ARG A 114 19.98 5.70 -3.87
C ARG A 114 20.82 5.21 -5.04
N TRP A 115 20.50 5.62 -6.27
CA TRP A 115 21.27 5.25 -7.45
C TRP A 115 22.67 5.86 -7.42
N LEU A 116 22.79 7.17 -7.15
CA LEU A 116 24.10 7.82 -6.99
C LEU A 116 24.92 7.18 -5.84
N LEU A 117 24.28 6.82 -4.73
CA LEU A 117 24.93 6.10 -3.64
C LEU A 117 25.44 4.72 -4.07
N LYS A 118 24.69 3.98 -4.89
CA LYS A 118 25.10 2.69 -5.44
C LYS A 118 26.31 2.84 -6.36
N ILE A 119 26.28 3.81 -7.28
CA ILE A 119 27.42 4.12 -8.16
C ILE A 119 28.68 4.42 -7.33
N SER A 120 28.57 5.22 -6.27
CA SER A 120 29.73 5.54 -5.40
C SER A 120 30.36 4.33 -4.71
N GLN A 121 29.65 3.20 -4.64
CA GLN A 121 30.15 1.96 -4.03
C GLN A 121 30.78 1.00 -5.05
N MET A 122 30.67 1.32 -6.34
CA MET A 122 31.22 0.51 -7.43
C MET A 122 32.66 0.94 -7.70
N SER A 123 33.61 0.02 -7.57
CA SER A 123 35.03 0.28 -7.82
C SER A 123 35.35 0.65 -9.27
N GLU A 124 34.46 0.31 -10.18
CA GLU A 124 34.53 0.52 -11.63
C GLU A 124 34.28 1.99 -12.03
N PHE A 125 33.83 2.83 -11.09
CA PHE A 125 33.52 4.26 -11.29
C PHE A 125 34.56 5.16 -10.60
N PRO A 126 35.77 5.33 -11.16
CA PRO A 126 36.80 6.19 -10.54
C PRO A 126 36.39 7.67 -10.45
N GLU A 127 35.50 8.13 -11.33
CA GLU A 127 34.92 9.47 -11.33
C GLU A 127 33.99 9.70 -10.14
N VAL A 128 33.41 8.64 -9.58
CA VAL A 128 32.49 8.68 -8.43
C VAL A 128 33.08 7.90 -7.26
N PRO A 129 34.04 8.50 -6.52
CA PRO A 129 34.64 7.81 -5.38
C PRO A 129 33.60 7.54 -4.29
N SER A 130 33.87 6.51 -3.46
CA SER A 130 33.02 6.21 -2.31
C SER A 130 32.88 7.42 -1.39
N PHE A 131 31.63 7.84 -1.20
CA PHE A 131 31.30 8.96 -0.34
C PHE A 131 31.69 8.71 1.13
N SER A 132 32.13 9.80 1.77
CA SER A 132 32.34 9.85 3.21
C SER A 132 31.05 9.61 3.99
N GLY A 133 31.17 9.39 5.30
CA GLY A 133 30.01 9.33 6.19
C GLY A 133 29.17 10.61 6.20
N ASP A 134 29.82 11.77 5.98
CA ASP A 134 29.16 13.08 5.97
C ASP A 134 28.32 13.25 4.70
N ALA A 135 28.89 12.94 3.53
CA ALA A 135 28.18 12.94 2.25
C ALA A 135 26.99 11.95 2.23
N LYS A 136 27.19 10.74 2.77
CA LYS A 136 26.10 9.74 2.92
C LYS A 136 24.98 10.26 3.83
N SER A 137 25.34 10.87 4.95
CA SER A 137 24.36 11.44 5.89
C SER A 137 23.62 12.64 5.29
N TYR A 138 24.30 13.47 4.51
CA TYR A 138 23.70 14.59 3.79
C TYR A 138 22.64 14.13 2.79
N LEU A 139 22.97 13.16 1.94
CA LEU A 139 22.04 12.57 0.97
C LEU A 139 20.86 11.88 1.66
N GLN A 140 21.11 11.14 2.73
CA GLN A 140 20.06 10.51 3.52
C GLN A 140 19.11 11.54 4.15
N LYS A 141 19.64 12.68 4.62
CA LYS A 141 18.84 13.76 5.18
C LYS A 141 17.89 14.39 4.14
N ILE A 142 18.30 14.49 2.87
CA ILE A 142 17.41 14.95 1.79
C ILE A 142 16.21 14.01 1.66
N ILE A 143 16.43 12.69 1.71
CA ILE A 143 15.35 11.69 1.67
C ILE A 143 14.42 11.83 2.88
N ASP A 144 14.99 11.86 4.08
CA ASP A 144 14.22 11.78 5.33
C ASP A 144 13.48 13.08 5.66
N SER A 145 13.99 14.23 5.20
CA SER A 145 13.44 15.56 5.44
C SER A 145 12.69 16.15 4.24
N PHE A 146 12.46 15.35 3.19
CA PHE A 146 11.74 15.79 1.99
C PHE A 146 10.33 16.27 2.37
N ASN A 147 10.01 17.51 2.03
CA ASN A 147 8.79 18.19 2.45
C ASN A 147 8.09 18.92 1.28
N LEU A 148 6.94 19.55 1.57
CA LEU A 148 6.11 20.17 0.54
C LEU A 148 6.82 21.29 -0.23
N ASN A 149 7.69 22.06 0.42
CA ASN A 149 8.44 23.12 -0.26
C ASN A 149 9.43 22.54 -1.26
N ASP A 150 10.06 21.40 -0.93
CA ASP A 150 10.95 20.70 -1.87
C ASP A 150 10.18 20.23 -3.12
N ALA A 151 8.97 19.70 -2.93
CA ALA A 151 8.12 19.31 -4.06
C ALA A 151 7.69 20.52 -4.91
N LEU A 152 7.36 21.65 -4.27
CA LEU A 152 7.05 22.89 -4.99
C LEU A 152 8.25 23.42 -5.77
N GLU A 153 9.47 23.34 -5.23
CA GLU A 153 10.70 23.68 -5.96
C GLU A 153 10.85 22.81 -7.22
N VAL A 154 10.60 21.50 -7.13
CA VAL A 154 10.58 20.61 -8.31
C VAL A 154 9.55 21.07 -9.33
N LYS A 155 8.33 21.45 -8.90
CA LYS A 155 7.29 21.97 -9.81
C LYS A 155 7.68 23.29 -10.47
N GLU A 156 8.41 24.18 -9.79
CA GLU A 156 8.92 25.40 -10.42
C GLU A 156 9.95 25.10 -11.51
N ILE A 157 10.84 24.13 -11.30
CA ILE A 157 11.78 23.67 -12.33
C ILE A 157 11.04 23.00 -13.49
N GLU A 158 9.98 22.23 -13.18
CA GLU A 158 9.16 21.57 -14.19
C GLU A 158 8.48 22.56 -15.14
N LYS A 159 8.05 23.74 -14.66
CA LYS A 159 7.48 24.79 -15.54
C LYS A 159 8.40 25.21 -16.68
N VAL A 160 9.72 25.10 -16.49
CA VAL A 160 10.72 25.42 -17.51
C VAL A 160 11.03 24.21 -18.39
N THR A 161 11.18 23.04 -17.78
CA THR A 161 11.60 21.81 -18.48
C THR A 161 10.47 21.10 -19.21
N ASN A 162 9.22 21.30 -18.76
CA ASN A 162 8.04 20.53 -19.14
C ASN A 162 8.25 19.00 -19.03
N HIS A 163 9.12 18.58 -18.10
CA HIS A 163 9.46 17.18 -17.86
C HIS A 163 9.76 16.95 -16.38
N ASP A 164 8.87 16.24 -15.71
CA ASP A 164 8.88 16.00 -14.26
C ASP A 164 10.14 15.29 -13.72
N VAL A 165 10.60 14.19 -14.34
CA VAL A 165 11.81 13.48 -13.89
C VAL A 165 13.06 14.34 -14.12
N LYS A 166 13.13 15.08 -15.23
CA LYS A 166 14.24 16.01 -15.47
C LYS A 166 14.27 17.14 -14.45
N ALA A 167 13.10 17.60 -13.99
CA ALA A 167 13.00 18.56 -12.91
C ALA A 167 13.54 18.01 -11.58
N VAL A 168 13.30 16.73 -11.28
CA VAL A 168 13.89 16.04 -10.12
C VAL A 168 15.42 15.99 -10.21
N GLU A 169 15.98 15.65 -11.37
CA GLU A 169 17.43 15.64 -11.59
C GLU A 169 18.03 17.03 -11.31
N TYR A 170 17.43 18.09 -11.88
CA TYR A 170 17.90 19.46 -11.65
C TYR A 170 17.73 19.93 -10.22
N PHE A 171 16.63 19.57 -9.56
CA PHE A 171 16.43 19.82 -8.13
C PHE A 171 17.58 19.22 -7.30
N LEU A 172 17.93 17.95 -7.56
CA LEU A 172 19.01 17.28 -6.85
C LEU A 172 20.37 17.90 -7.14
N LYS A 173 20.64 18.26 -8.40
CA LYS A 173 21.86 18.97 -8.78
C LYS A 173 21.97 20.29 -8.02
N GLN A 174 20.93 21.13 -8.05
CA GLN A 174 20.90 22.42 -7.33
C GLN A 174 21.07 22.24 -5.83
N ARG A 175 20.37 21.27 -5.23
CA ARG A 175 20.43 21.01 -3.79
C ARG A 175 21.83 20.59 -3.35
N CYS A 176 22.53 19.80 -4.17
CA CYS A 176 23.83 19.23 -3.82
C CYS A 176 25.05 20.07 -4.27
N GLN A 177 24.85 21.19 -4.98
CA GLN A 177 25.93 22.05 -5.50
C GLN A 177 26.89 22.56 -4.42
N SER A 178 26.41 22.78 -3.19
CA SER A 178 27.22 23.31 -2.09
C SER A 178 28.00 22.24 -1.33
N HIS A 179 27.72 20.96 -1.53
CA HIS A 179 28.38 19.88 -0.80
C HIS A 179 29.73 19.52 -1.45
N PRO A 180 30.89 19.59 -0.75
CA PRO A 180 32.22 19.50 -1.36
C PRO A 180 32.53 18.21 -2.14
N GLU A 181 31.99 17.07 -1.71
CA GLU A 181 32.17 15.77 -2.40
C GLU A 181 31.18 15.58 -3.55
N ILE A 182 29.87 15.77 -3.29
CA ILE A 182 28.79 15.48 -4.23
C ILE A 182 28.81 16.48 -5.41
N SER A 183 29.21 17.73 -5.16
CA SER A 183 29.29 18.76 -6.21
C SER A 183 30.24 18.42 -7.36
N LYS A 184 31.19 17.51 -7.14
CA LYS A 184 32.14 17.03 -8.15
C LYS A 184 31.55 15.99 -9.10
N VAL A 185 30.41 15.40 -8.74
CA VAL A 185 29.80 14.26 -9.45
C VAL A 185 28.32 14.51 -9.77
N LEU A 186 27.90 15.78 -9.83
CA LEU A 186 26.49 16.15 -10.07
C LEU A 186 25.94 15.54 -11.37
N GLU A 187 26.77 15.42 -12.40
CA GLU A 187 26.38 14.84 -13.69
C GLU A 187 26.14 13.32 -13.64
N PHE A 188 26.43 12.66 -12.51
CA PHE A 188 26.09 11.25 -12.28
C PHE A 188 24.70 11.04 -11.67
N PHE A 189 23.99 12.11 -11.26
CA PHE A 189 22.55 11.99 -11.07
C PHE A 189 21.91 11.55 -12.39
N HIS A 190 20.97 10.60 -12.33
CA HIS A 190 20.35 10.00 -13.51
C HIS A 190 21.32 9.31 -14.49
N PHE A 191 22.55 8.95 -14.06
CA PHE A 191 23.53 8.31 -14.95
C PHE A 191 22.97 7.06 -15.62
N ALA A 192 22.98 7.05 -16.95
CA ALA A 192 22.52 5.99 -17.85
C ALA A 192 21.04 5.56 -17.70
N CYS A 193 20.28 6.22 -16.83
CA CYS A 193 18.87 5.97 -16.60
C CYS A 193 18.00 6.44 -17.77
N THR A 194 16.81 5.85 -17.86
CA THR A 194 15.65 6.50 -18.46
C THR A 194 14.67 6.94 -17.37
N SER A 195 13.78 7.90 -17.67
CA SER A 195 12.73 8.35 -16.75
C SER A 195 11.93 7.18 -16.13
N GLU A 196 11.69 6.13 -16.92
CA GLU A 196 10.98 4.94 -16.46
C GLU A 196 11.75 4.04 -15.50
N ASP A 197 13.09 4.11 -15.45
CA ASP A 197 13.85 3.45 -14.36
C ASP A 197 13.50 4.08 -13.00
N ILE A 198 13.25 5.39 -12.98
CA ILE A 198 12.89 6.12 -11.76
C ILE A 198 11.39 5.96 -11.47
N ASN A 199 10.53 6.11 -12.48
CA ASN A 199 9.08 6.05 -12.31
C ASN A 199 8.62 4.69 -11.80
N ASN A 200 9.03 3.60 -12.44
CA ASN A 200 8.55 2.27 -12.05
C ASN A 200 8.92 1.92 -10.60
N LEU A 201 10.13 2.29 -10.17
CA LEU A 201 10.60 2.07 -8.79
C LEU A 201 9.89 2.99 -7.81
N ALA A 202 9.63 4.25 -8.20
CA ALA A 202 8.81 5.15 -7.40
C ALA A 202 7.38 4.59 -7.22
N HIS A 203 6.73 4.13 -8.29
CA HIS A 203 5.40 3.51 -8.22
C HIS A 203 5.38 2.25 -7.35
N ALA A 204 6.39 1.38 -7.49
CA ALA A 204 6.55 0.20 -6.67
C ALA A 204 6.65 0.54 -5.18
N LEU A 205 7.46 1.55 -4.83
CA LEU A 205 7.61 2.03 -3.46
C LEU A 205 6.33 2.71 -2.93
N MET A 206 5.69 3.55 -3.74
CA MET A 206 4.41 4.21 -3.40
C MET A 206 3.35 3.17 -3.08
N LEU A 207 3.16 2.17 -3.95
CA LEU A 207 2.16 1.13 -3.78
C LEU A 207 2.48 0.25 -2.57
N LYS A 208 3.74 -0.15 -2.41
CA LYS A 208 4.20 -0.91 -1.23
C LYS A 208 3.89 -0.18 0.07
N GLU A 209 4.19 1.11 0.15
CA GLU A 209 4.01 1.89 1.36
C GLU A 209 2.53 2.19 1.64
N ALA A 210 1.74 2.51 0.61
CA ALA A 210 0.29 2.69 0.74
C ALA A 210 -0.40 1.39 1.22
N LEU A 211 0.01 0.24 0.68
CA LEU A 211 -0.50 -1.06 1.12
C LEU A 211 -0.15 -1.34 2.59
N ASN A 212 1.12 -1.20 2.96
CA ASN A 212 1.60 -1.58 4.28
C ASN A 212 1.16 -0.64 5.40
N LYS A 213 1.08 0.67 5.11
CA LYS A 213 0.80 1.69 6.13
C LYS A 213 -0.67 2.03 6.25
N VAL A 214 -1.48 1.76 5.22
CA VAL A 214 -2.89 2.20 5.20
C VAL A 214 -3.83 1.05 4.84
N ILE A 215 -3.72 0.49 3.63
CA ILE A 215 -4.77 -0.40 3.09
C ILE A 215 -4.85 -1.72 3.87
N VAL A 216 -3.73 -2.43 4.02
CA VAL A 216 -3.70 -3.73 4.72
C VAL A 216 -4.07 -3.61 6.21
N PRO A 217 -3.57 -2.62 6.97
CA PRO A 217 -4.02 -2.39 8.33
C PRO A 217 -5.54 -2.19 8.47
N GLU A 218 -6.17 -1.43 7.56
CA GLU A 218 -7.61 -1.20 7.61
C GLU A 218 -8.41 -2.46 7.19
N MET A 219 -7.92 -3.25 6.24
CA MET A 219 -8.48 -4.58 5.93
C MET A 219 -8.44 -5.50 7.15
N ASP A 220 -7.30 -5.57 7.85
CA ASP A 220 -7.14 -6.40 9.05
C ASP A 220 -8.07 -5.94 10.19
N LYS A 221 -8.24 -4.63 10.36
CA LYS A 221 -9.19 -4.03 11.31
C LYS A 221 -10.62 -4.46 11.01
N LEU A 222 -11.05 -4.34 9.76
CA LEU A 222 -12.39 -4.73 9.31
C LEU A 222 -12.64 -6.22 9.57
N ILE A 223 -11.71 -7.08 9.15
CA ILE A 223 -11.78 -8.53 9.39
C ILE A 223 -11.92 -8.82 10.88
N SER A 224 -11.13 -8.16 11.72
CA SER A 224 -11.17 -8.32 13.18
C SER A 224 -12.53 -7.94 13.78
N VAL A 225 -13.12 -6.82 13.32
CA VAL A 225 -14.45 -6.39 13.77
C VAL A 225 -15.53 -7.40 13.39
N ILE A 226 -15.52 -7.89 12.13
CA ILE A 226 -16.50 -8.90 11.68
C ILE A 226 -16.26 -10.23 12.42
N CYS A 227 -15.01 -10.59 12.72
CA CYS A 227 -14.67 -11.77 13.52
C CYS A 227 -15.21 -11.68 14.95
N ASN A 228 -15.14 -10.50 15.55
CA ASN A 228 -15.75 -10.27 16.86
C ASN A 228 -17.28 -10.40 16.79
N LEU A 229 -17.93 -9.85 15.75
CA LEU A 229 -19.36 -10.05 15.52
C LEU A 229 -19.71 -11.53 15.36
N ALA A 230 -18.88 -12.29 14.64
CA ALA A 230 -19.06 -13.73 14.49
C ALA A 230 -18.99 -14.46 15.83
N THR A 231 -18.00 -14.13 16.65
CA THR A 231 -17.73 -14.80 17.92
C THR A 231 -18.79 -14.50 18.98
N VAL A 232 -19.11 -13.22 19.18
CA VAL A 232 -20.09 -12.78 20.20
C VAL A 232 -21.49 -13.28 19.87
N ASN A 233 -21.82 -13.44 18.59
CA ASN A 233 -23.16 -13.84 18.13
C ASN A 233 -23.22 -15.30 17.67
N ALA A 234 -22.23 -16.13 18.00
CA ALA A 234 -22.07 -17.50 17.51
C ALA A 234 -23.31 -18.39 17.77
N SER A 235 -23.99 -18.18 18.89
CA SER A 235 -25.15 -18.99 19.32
C SER A 235 -26.51 -18.34 19.02
N ILE A 236 -26.56 -17.15 18.41
CA ILE A 236 -27.84 -16.47 18.14
C ILE A 236 -28.51 -17.13 16.94
N PRO A 237 -29.63 -17.87 17.10
CA PRO A 237 -30.32 -18.49 15.98
C PRO A 237 -30.94 -17.43 15.06
N MET A 238 -30.89 -17.70 13.76
CA MET A 238 -31.45 -16.81 12.74
C MET A 238 -32.20 -17.65 11.71
N LEU A 239 -33.38 -17.18 11.29
CA LEU A 239 -34.11 -17.78 10.18
C LEU A 239 -33.38 -17.46 8.88
N SER A 240 -32.79 -18.48 8.26
CA SER A 240 -32.11 -18.33 6.97
C SER A 240 -33.10 -18.00 5.87
N ARG A 241 -32.60 -17.37 4.79
CA ARG A 241 -33.38 -17.14 3.58
C ARG A 241 -32.63 -17.62 2.34
N THR A 242 -33.29 -18.45 1.53
CA THR A 242 -32.79 -18.88 0.21
C THR A 242 -33.80 -18.46 -0.84
N HIS A 243 -33.38 -17.80 -1.92
CA HIS A 243 -34.28 -17.13 -2.86
C HIS A 243 -35.23 -16.12 -2.16
N GLY A 244 -34.80 -15.54 -1.04
CA GLY A 244 -35.62 -14.67 -0.19
C GLY A 244 -36.65 -15.39 0.71
N GLN A 245 -36.84 -16.71 0.55
CA GLN A 245 -37.84 -17.50 1.28
C GLN A 245 -37.27 -18.12 2.56
N PRO A 246 -38.08 -18.30 3.62
CA PRO A 246 -37.67 -19.01 4.83
C PRO A 246 -37.04 -20.38 4.55
N ALA A 247 -35.90 -20.66 5.17
CA ALA A 247 -35.15 -21.91 5.03
C ALA A 247 -34.72 -22.45 6.40
N SER A 248 -34.01 -23.58 6.41
CA SER A 248 -33.48 -24.20 7.63
C SER A 248 -32.65 -23.19 8.45
N PRO A 249 -32.81 -23.13 9.79
CA PRO A 249 -32.14 -22.14 10.62
C PRO A 249 -30.60 -22.17 10.51
N THR A 250 -30.00 -21.00 10.75
CA THR A 250 -28.55 -20.78 10.89
C THR A 250 -28.28 -20.03 12.20
N THR A 251 -27.04 -19.58 12.44
CA THR A 251 -26.74 -18.59 13.48
C THR A 251 -26.16 -17.32 12.88
N LEU A 252 -26.46 -16.17 13.50
CA LEU A 252 -25.91 -14.88 13.06
C LEU A 252 -24.38 -14.93 13.02
N GLY A 253 -23.76 -15.49 14.07
CA GLY A 253 -22.30 -15.58 14.12
C GLY A 253 -21.72 -16.46 13.01
N LYS A 254 -22.39 -17.55 12.61
CA LYS A 254 -21.94 -18.37 11.48
C LYS A 254 -22.05 -17.61 10.15
N GLU A 255 -23.08 -16.80 9.94
CA GLU A 255 -23.17 -15.97 8.72
C GLU A 255 -22.06 -14.90 8.68
N MET A 256 -21.71 -14.30 9.81
CA MET A 256 -20.57 -13.37 9.88
C MET A 256 -19.23 -14.09 9.62
N ALA A 257 -19.07 -15.32 10.15
CA ALA A 257 -17.86 -16.12 9.97
C ALA A 257 -17.57 -16.47 8.50
N ILE A 258 -18.61 -16.59 7.65
CA ILE A 258 -18.42 -16.79 6.20
C ILE A 258 -17.65 -15.61 5.59
N PHE A 259 -18.03 -14.38 5.93
CA PHE A 259 -17.35 -13.18 5.45
C PHE A 259 -15.93 -13.09 5.98
N VAL A 260 -15.72 -13.36 7.27
CA VAL A 260 -14.38 -13.40 7.88
C VAL A 260 -13.47 -14.37 7.12
N HIS A 261 -13.95 -15.58 6.82
CA HIS A 261 -13.17 -16.57 6.09
C HIS A 261 -12.80 -16.08 4.69
N ARG A 262 -13.78 -15.59 3.91
CA ARG A 262 -13.57 -15.09 2.55
C ARG A 262 -12.62 -13.89 2.50
N LEU A 263 -12.84 -12.89 3.36
CA LEU A 263 -11.98 -11.69 3.43
C LEU A 263 -10.56 -12.03 3.88
N SER A 264 -10.40 -12.97 4.81
CA SER A 264 -9.08 -13.39 5.30
C SER A 264 -8.27 -14.11 4.22
N GLU A 265 -8.89 -14.96 3.42
CA GLU A 265 -8.19 -15.61 2.31
C GLU A 265 -7.80 -14.60 1.22
N GLU A 266 -8.67 -13.66 0.83
CA GLU A 266 -8.31 -12.63 -0.15
C GLU A 266 -7.18 -11.71 0.34
N ARG A 267 -7.21 -11.29 1.63
CA ARG A 267 -6.07 -10.57 2.23
C ARG A 267 -4.81 -11.42 2.07
N LYS A 268 -4.84 -12.68 2.49
CA LYS A 268 -3.66 -13.55 2.47
C LYS A 268 -3.11 -13.71 1.06
N GLU A 269 -3.95 -13.83 0.04
CA GLU A 269 -3.50 -13.84 -1.36
C GLU A 269 -2.88 -12.51 -1.77
N LEU A 270 -3.46 -11.36 -1.41
CA LEU A 270 -2.87 -10.03 -1.66
C LEU A 270 -1.43 -9.95 -1.12
N SER A 271 -1.18 -10.50 0.08
CA SER A 271 0.14 -10.46 0.71
C SER A 271 1.22 -11.27 -0.01
N ARG A 272 0.83 -12.19 -0.90
CA ARG A 272 1.76 -13.04 -1.67
C ARG A 272 2.19 -12.41 -2.98
N ILE A 273 1.55 -11.33 -3.42
CA ILE A 273 1.86 -10.70 -4.70
C ILE A 273 3.17 -9.91 -4.54
N ALA A 274 4.19 -10.32 -5.29
CA ALA A 274 5.46 -9.60 -5.33
C ALA A 274 5.28 -8.25 -6.01
N ILE A 275 5.75 -7.18 -5.37
CA ILE A 275 5.84 -5.85 -5.99
C ILE A 275 7.13 -5.81 -6.79
N LEU A 276 7.01 -5.62 -8.10
CA LEU A 276 8.14 -5.70 -9.03
C LEU A 276 8.68 -4.32 -9.38
N GLY A 277 9.95 -4.29 -9.76
CA GLY A 277 10.63 -3.12 -10.30
C GLY A 277 11.71 -3.53 -11.29
N LYS A 278 12.04 -2.61 -12.20
CA LYS A 278 13.09 -2.75 -13.20
C LYS A 278 14.10 -1.61 -13.11
N PHE A 279 15.27 -1.86 -13.67
CA PHE A 279 16.32 -0.86 -13.84
C PHE A 279 17.23 -1.27 -14.98
N ALA A 280 17.00 -0.78 -16.20
CA ALA A 280 17.74 -1.26 -17.39
C ALA A 280 17.84 -0.25 -18.55
N GLY A 281 17.62 1.04 -18.27
CA GLY A 281 17.76 2.09 -19.27
C GLY A 281 16.60 2.14 -20.27
N ALA A 282 16.85 2.85 -21.38
CA ALA A 282 15.84 3.34 -22.32
C ALA A 282 14.89 2.27 -22.88
N VAL A 283 15.40 1.07 -23.21
CA VAL A 283 14.61 0.00 -23.86
C VAL A 283 14.85 -1.38 -23.22
N GLY A 284 15.38 -1.41 -21.99
CA GLY A 284 15.55 -2.66 -21.25
C GLY A 284 16.83 -3.45 -21.54
N ASN A 285 17.80 -2.89 -22.26
CA ASN A 285 19.01 -3.59 -22.69
C ASN A 285 20.32 -2.96 -22.18
N TYR A 286 20.25 -2.04 -21.21
CA TYR A 286 21.43 -1.42 -20.59
C TYR A 286 22.36 -0.65 -21.58
N ASN A 287 21.86 -0.23 -22.75
CA ASN A 287 22.72 0.28 -23.84
C ASN A 287 23.65 1.41 -23.41
N ALA A 288 23.11 2.46 -22.77
CA ALA A 288 23.90 3.59 -22.28
C ALA A 288 24.93 3.17 -21.22
N HIS A 289 24.56 2.21 -20.38
CA HIS A 289 25.41 1.67 -19.33
C HIS A 289 26.60 0.90 -19.94
N LEU A 290 26.32 0.00 -20.89
CA LEU A 290 27.32 -0.83 -21.58
C LEU A 290 28.27 -0.02 -22.47
N VAL A 291 27.78 1.07 -23.09
CA VAL A 291 28.64 1.97 -23.88
C VAL A 291 29.65 2.69 -22.98
N ALA A 292 29.24 3.09 -21.79
CA ALA A 292 30.10 3.82 -20.87
C ALA A 292 31.03 2.88 -20.06
N TYR A 293 30.51 1.75 -19.57
CA TYR A 293 31.27 0.78 -18.78
C TYR A 293 30.92 -0.65 -19.25
N PRO A 294 31.64 -1.16 -20.27
CA PRO A 294 31.31 -2.46 -20.89
C PRO A 294 31.64 -3.67 -20.00
N ASP A 295 32.59 -3.52 -19.07
CA ASP A 295 33.07 -4.62 -18.23
C ASP A 295 32.23 -4.82 -16.95
N VAL A 296 31.26 -3.93 -16.68
CA VAL A 296 30.37 -4.02 -15.52
C VAL A 296 29.23 -4.99 -15.82
N ASN A 297 28.95 -5.91 -14.88
CA ASN A 297 27.79 -6.79 -14.95
C ASN A 297 26.49 -6.04 -14.60
N TRP A 298 25.97 -5.29 -15.56
CA TRP A 298 24.79 -4.44 -15.39
C TRP A 298 23.51 -5.16 -14.94
N PRO A 299 23.17 -6.36 -15.45
CA PRO A 299 22.04 -7.14 -14.92
C PRO A 299 22.16 -7.41 -13.42
N GLN A 300 23.34 -7.78 -12.93
CA GLN A 300 23.57 -8.00 -11.50
C GLN A 300 23.47 -6.70 -10.70
N VAL A 301 24.06 -5.61 -11.18
CA VAL A 301 23.97 -4.29 -10.52
C VAL A 301 22.51 -3.83 -10.41
N ALA A 302 21.71 -4.06 -11.46
CA ALA A 302 20.29 -3.75 -11.48
C ALA A 302 19.50 -4.58 -10.46
N GLU A 303 19.73 -5.89 -10.40
CA GLU A 303 19.09 -6.77 -9.42
C GLU A 303 19.42 -6.32 -7.98
N GLU A 304 20.70 -6.10 -7.69
CA GLU A 304 21.16 -5.61 -6.39
C GLU A 304 20.56 -4.25 -6.04
N PHE A 305 20.47 -3.34 -7.02
CA PHE A 305 19.89 -2.01 -6.81
C PHE A 305 18.40 -2.10 -6.49
N VAL A 306 17.61 -2.79 -7.32
CA VAL A 306 16.16 -2.94 -7.11
C VAL A 306 15.86 -3.66 -5.79
N THR A 307 16.57 -4.74 -5.49
CA THR A 307 16.39 -5.49 -4.23
C THR A 307 16.83 -4.70 -3.00
N SER A 308 17.82 -3.81 -3.12
CA SER A 308 18.22 -2.90 -2.03
C SER A 308 17.11 -1.92 -1.62
N LEU A 309 16.18 -1.61 -2.53
CA LEU A 309 14.97 -0.81 -2.25
C LEU A 309 13.86 -1.65 -1.61
N GLY A 310 14.09 -2.95 -1.40
CA GLY A 310 13.10 -3.92 -0.92
C GLY A 310 12.01 -4.21 -1.95
N ILE A 311 12.30 -4.05 -3.24
CA ILE A 311 11.43 -4.36 -4.37
C ILE A 311 11.92 -5.64 -5.05
N SER A 312 11.02 -6.45 -5.58
CA SER A 312 11.41 -7.67 -6.31
C SER A 312 11.85 -7.32 -7.73
N PHE A 313 12.94 -7.91 -8.20
CA PHE A 313 13.51 -7.55 -9.51
C PHE A 313 12.75 -8.21 -10.67
N ASN A 314 12.46 -7.42 -11.72
CA ASN A 314 11.94 -7.91 -12.99
C ASN A 314 13.03 -7.79 -14.09
N PRO A 315 13.64 -8.91 -14.51
CA PRO A 315 14.79 -8.90 -15.42
C PRO A 315 14.43 -8.73 -16.91
N PHE A 316 13.17 -8.95 -17.31
CA PHE A 316 12.76 -8.94 -18.73
C PHE A 316 11.65 -7.94 -18.97
N ILE A 317 12.02 -6.78 -19.52
CA ILE A 317 11.19 -5.59 -19.60
C ILE A 317 11.54 -4.77 -20.84
N THR A 318 10.68 -3.81 -21.17
CA THR A 318 10.93 -2.84 -22.24
C THR A 318 11.38 -1.50 -21.66
N GLN A 319 10.95 -0.36 -22.19
CA GLN A 319 11.15 0.91 -21.50
C GLN A 319 10.44 0.93 -20.14
N ILE A 320 9.28 0.28 -20.02
CA ILE A 320 8.45 0.26 -18.81
C ILE A 320 8.55 -1.10 -18.10
N GLU A 321 8.19 -1.11 -16.82
CA GLU A 321 7.82 -2.36 -16.15
C GLU A 321 6.47 -2.86 -16.71
N SER A 322 6.28 -4.19 -16.76
CA SER A 322 5.11 -4.85 -17.36
C SER A 322 3.75 -4.55 -16.72
N HIS A 323 3.71 -4.03 -15.50
CA HIS A 323 2.53 -3.70 -14.69
C HIS A 323 1.62 -4.88 -14.35
N ASP A 324 2.02 -6.11 -14.67
CA ASP A 324 1.28 -7.34 -14.35
C ASP A 324 1.07 -7.52 -12.84
N TYR A 325 2.06 -7.14 -12.04
CA TYR A 325 1.93 -7.24 -10.58
C TYR A 325 0.92 -6.22 -10.04
N MET A 326 0.83 -5.02 -10.64
CA MET A 326 -0.18 -4.03 -10.27
C MET A 326 -1.57 -4.53 -10.62
N ALA A 327 -1.74 -5.12 -11.80
CA ALA A 327 -3.00 -5.74 -12.21
C ALA A 327 -3.43 -6.84 -11.23
N ARG A 328 -2.50 -7.69 -10.78
CA ARG A 328 -2.77 -8.71 -9.74
C ARG A 328 -3.22 -8.08 -8.42
N ILE A 329 -2.54 -7.03 -7.95
CA ILE A 329 -2.91 -6.32 -6.73
C ILE A 329 -4.30 -5.71 -6.85
N PHE A 330 -4.59 -5.00 -7.94
CA PHE A 330 -5.87 -4.32 -8.15
C PHE A 330 -7.04 -5.31 -8.27
N ASN A 331 -6.81 -6.46 -8.92
CA ASN A 331 -7.81 -7.53 -8.99
C ASN A 331 -8.06 -8.17 -7.63
N SER A 332 -7.01 -8.41 -6.83
CA SER A 332 -7.16 -8.94 -5.47
C SER A 332 -7.93 -7.98 -4.56
N ILE A 333 -7.64 -6.67 -4.63
CA ILE A 333 -8.43 -5.65 -3.91
C ILE A 333 -9.89 -5.64 -4.40
N SER A 334 -10.12 -5.77 -5.71
CA SER A 334 -11.48 -5.81 -6.26
C SER A 334 -12.28 -7.02 -5.78
N LEU A 335 -11.64 -8.18 -5.62
CA LEU A 335 -12.26 -9.38 -5.03
C LEU A 335 -12.59 -9.18 -3.56
N PHE A 336 -11.70 -8.59 -2.77
CA PHE A 336 -11.97 -8.19 -1.39
C PHE A 336 -13.20 -7.26 -1.31
N ASN A 337 -13.24 -6.24 -2.15
CA ASN A 337 -14.36 -5.29 -2.24
C ASN A 337 -15.68 -5.97 -2.65
N ASN A 338 -15.65 -6.98 -3.54
CA ASN A 338 -16.87 -7.71 -3.91
C ASN A 338 -17.44 -8.51 -2.73
N ILE A 339 -16.58 -9.07 -1.87
CA ILE A 339 -17.01 -9.73 -0.64
C ILE A 339 -17.60 -8.70 0.33
N LEU A 340 -17.00 -7.51 0.42
CA LEU A 340 -17.50 -6.41 1.24
C LEU A 340 -18.86 -5.89 0.75
N ILE A 341 -19.04 -5.70 -0.55
CA ILE A 341 -20.34 -5.33 -1.14
C ILE A 341 -21.42 -6.38 -0.79
N ASN A 342 -21.07 -7.67 -0.85
CA ASN A 342 -22.00 -8.71 -0.43
C ASN A 342 -22.32 -8.60 1.07
N PHE A 343 -21.33 -8.31 1.92
CA PHE A 343 -21.55 -8.07 3.33
C PHE A 343 -22.46 -6.87 3.58
N ASP A 344 -22.19 -5.73 2.94
CA ASP A 344 -22.98 -4.50 3.07
C ASP A 344 -24.45 -4.74 2.72
N ARG A 345 -24.71 -5.45 1.61
CA ARG A 345 -26.06 -5.80 1.15
C ARG A 345 -26.78 -6.74 2.11
N ASP A 346 -26.09 -7.75 2.64
CA ASP A 346 -26.71 -8.70 3.58
C ASP A 346 -27.01 -8.01 4.92
N ILE A 347 -26.11 -7.15 5.42
CA ILE A 347 -26.34 -6.36 6.63
C ILE A 347 -27.49 -5.37 6.43
N TRP A 348 -27.55 -4.68 5.29
CA TRP A 348 -28.67 -3.82 4.91
C TRP A 348 -30.00 -4.61 4.97
N GLY A 349 -30.02 -5.82 4.41
CA GLY A 349 -31.17 -6.71 4.46
C GLY A 349 -31.55 -7.14 5.88
N TYR A 350 -30.58 -7.48 6.72
CA TYR A 350 -30.82 -7.83 8.12
C TYR A 350 -31.37 -6.64 8.94
N ILE A 351 -30.92 -5.42 8.67
CA ILE A 351 -31.48 -4.20 9.27
C ILE A 351 -32.92 -4.00 8.80
N SER A 352 -33.19 -4.16 7.51
CA SER A 352 -34.55 -4.07 6.93
C SER A 352 -35.52 -5.07 7.56
N LEU A 353 -35.06 -6.29 7.84
CA LEU A 353 -35.83 -7.35 8.49
C LEU A 353 -35.94 -7.19 10.02
N GLY A 354 -35.28 -6.17 10.60
CA GLY A 354 -35.28 -5.93 12.05
C GLY A 354 -34.43 -6.91 12.87
N HIS A 355 -33.53 -7.67 12.23
CA HIS A 355 -32.56 -8.51 12.94
C HIS A 355 -31.52 -7.65 13.69
N PHE A 356 -31.23 -6.45 13.18
CA PHE A 356 -30.36 -5.47 13.81
C PHE A 356 -31.11 -4.17 14.10
N LYS A 357 -30.75 -3.53 15.22
CA LYS A 357 -31.05 -2.12 15.49
C LYS A 357 -29.77 -1.30 15.41
N GLN A 358 -29.91 -0.04 15.05
CA GLN A 358 -28.80 0.89 14.90
C GLN A 358 -28.74 1.82 16.12
N ILE A 359 -27.54 2.08 16.63
CA ILE A 359 -27.33 3.03 17.71
C ILE A 359 -27.37 4.44 17.10
N THR A 360 -28.27 5.30 17.57
CA THR A 360 -28.37 6.69 17.13
C THR A 360 -27.49 7.60 17.98
N LYS A 361 -26.89 8.65 17.39
CA LYS A 361 -26.28 9.73 18.17
C LYS A 361 -27.27 10.87 18.35
N ALA A 362 -27.29 11.45 19.54
CA ALA A 362 -28.15 12.60 19.84
C ALA A 362 -27.85 13.75 18.86
N GLY A 363 -28.89 14.27 18.20
CA GLY A 363 -28.78 15.34 17.22
C GLY A 363 -28.67 14.89 15.74
N GLU A 364 -28.48 13.59 15.47
CA GLU A 364 -28.53 13.08 14.09
C GLU A 364 -29.98 13.05 13.57
N ILE A 365 -30.18 13.58 12.36
CA ILE A 365 -31.47 13.57 11.67
C ILE A 365 -31.46 12.42 10.66
N GLY A 366 -32.21 11.35 10.94
CA GLY A 366 -32.27 10.20 10.03
C GLY A 366 -33.10 10.43 8.78
N SER A 367 -34.03 11.39 8.77
CA SER A 367 -34.75 11.84 7.57
C SER A 367 -35.26 13.27 7.76
N SER A 368 -35.22 14.06 6.70
CA SER A 368 -35.75 15.43 6.67
C SER A 368 -37.27 15.51 6.87
N THR A 369 -38.01 14.41 6.65
CA THR A 369 -39.48 14.38 6.70
C THR A 369 -40.04 13.31 7.64
N MET A 370 -39.27 12.26 7.93
CA MET A 370 -39.71 11.15 8.77
C MET A 370 -38.90 11.10 10.08
N PRO A 371 -39.36 11.73 11.17
CA PRO A 371 -38.57 11.89 12.40
C PRO A 371 -38.27 10.57 13.14
N HIS A 372 -38.98 9.49 12.81
CA HIS A 372 -38.76 8.16 13.40
C HIS A 372 -37.73 7.31 12.63
N LYS A 373 -37.22 7.78 11.48
CA LYS A 373 -36.42 6.96 10.57
C LYS A 373 -34.96 6.89 11.01
N VAL A 374 -34.38 5.69 10.99
CA VAL A 374 -32.94 5.44 11.17
C VAL A 374 -32.48 4.54 10.02
N ASN A 375 -31.60 5.04 9.16
CA ASN A 375 -31.19 4.37 7.91
C ASN A 375 -29.76 3.81 8.01
N PRO A 376 -29.46 2.66 7.36
CA PRO A 376 -28.12 2.07 7.30
C PRO A 376 -27.17 2.80 6.32
N ILE A 377 -27.05 4.12 6.46
CA ILE A 377 -26.34 4.99 5.49
C ILE A 377 -24.85 4.67 5.36
N ASP A 378 -24.23 4.13 6.41
CA ASP A 378 -22.81 3.79 6.40
C ASP A 378 -22.53 2.59 5.47
N PHE A 379 -23.38 1.57 5.50
CA PHE A 379 -23.30 0.41 4.61
C PHE A 379 -23.63 0.80 3.17
N GLU A 380 -24.62 1.67 2.97
CA GLU A 380 -24.98 2.20 1.64
C GLU A 380 -23.82 3.03 1.04
N ASN A 381 -23.12 3.82 1.87
CA ASN A 381 -21.94 4.58 1.45
C ASN A 381 -20.75 3.66 1.11
N SER A 382 -20.52 2.62 1.93
CA SER A 382 -19.46 1.64 1.71
C SER A 382 -19.68 0.87 0.40
N GLU A 383 -20.90 0.36 0.18
CA GLU A 383 -21.28 -0.36 -1.04
C GLU A 383 -21.01 0.50 -2.28
N GLY A 384 -21.47 1.75 -2.28
CA GLY A 384 -21.30 2.66 -3.41
C GLY A 384 -19.83 2.93 -3.73
N ASN A 385 -19.01 3.20 -2.71
CA ASN A 385 -17.58 3.48 -2.90
C ASN A 385 -16.79 2.23 -3.32
N CYS A 386 -17.14 1.04 -2.82
CA CYS A 386 -16.55 -0.22 -3.29
C CYS A 386 -16.83 -0.43 -4.78
N GLY A 387 -18.05 -0.11 -5.25
CA GLY A 387 -18.40 -0.17 -6.67
C GLY A 387 -17.57 0.78 -7.54
N VAL A 388 -17.42 2.04 -7.11
CA VAL A 388 -16.58 3.04 -7.81
C VAL A 388 -15.11 2.62 -7.82
N ALA A 389 -14.58 2.14 -6.69
CA ALA A 389 -13.21 1.66 -6.59
C ALA A 389 -12.95 0.51 -7.55
N ASN A 390 -13.85 -0.49 -7.59
CA ASN A 390 -13.72 -1.64 -8.49
C ASN A 390 -13.74 -1.25 -9.96
N ALA A 391 -14.53 -0.25 -10.36
CA ALA A 391 -14.54 0.25 -11.73
C ALA A 391 -13.16 0.83 -12.14
N ALA A 392 -12.56 1.65 -11.27
CA ALA A 392 -11.24 2.23 -11.52
C ALA A 392 -10.12 1.18 -11.50
N LEU A 393 -10.11 0.31 -10.48
CA LEU A 393 -9.12 -0.77 -10.34
C LEU A 393 -9.16 -1.74 -11.52
N SER A 394 -10.37 -2.10 -11.95
CA SER A 394 -10.59 -2.94 -13.14
C SER A 394 -9.99 -2.28 -14.38
N HIS A 395 -10.31 -1.02 -14.66
CA HIS A 395 -9.75 -0.29 -15.79
C HIS A 395 -8.21 -0.30 -15.77
N LEU A 396 -7.60 0.02 -14.63
CA LEU A 396 -6.13 0.01 -14.49
C LEU A 396 -5.55 -1.38 -14.72
N SER A 397 -6.18 -2.43 -14.17
CA SER A 397 -5.70 -3.81 -14.32
C SER A 397 -5.69 -4.29 -15.77
N PHE A 398 -6.67 -3.87 -16.58
CA PHE A 398 -6.73 -4.23 -18.00
C PHE A 398 -5.85 -3.34 -18.88
N LYS A 399 -5.74 -2.05 -18.52
CA LYS A 399 -5.11 -1.05 -19.40
C LYS A 399 -3.61 -0.93 -19.19
N LEU A 400 -3.09 -1.07 -17.96
CA LEU A 400 -1.68 -0.80 -17.67
C LEU A 400 -0.72 -1.78 -18.35
N PRO A 401 -0.97 -3.11 -18.35
CA PRO A 401 -0.04 -4.06 -18.99
C PRO A 401 0.02 -3.96 -20.52
N ILE A 402 -0.91 -3.22 -21.14
CA ILE A 402 -0.97 -3.03 -22.59
C ILE A 402 -0.36 -1.67 -22.95
N SER A 403 0.86 -1.70 -23.47
CA SER A 403 1.59 -0.53 -23.96
C SER A 403 2.05 -0.75 -25.41
N ARG A 404 1.87 0.27 -26.26
CA ARG A 404 2.27 0.21 -27.67
C ARG A 404 3.79 0.30 -27.76
N TRP A 405 4.41 -0.75 -28.29
CA TRP A 405 5.79 -0.86 -28.80
C TRP A 405 6.93 -0.22 -28.00
N GLN A 406 8.08 -0.87 -28.01
CA GLN A 406 9.37 -0.23 -27.76
C GLN A 406 10.41 -0.63 -28.83
N VAL A 407 9.90 -1.25 -29.90
CA VAL A 407 10.54 -1.67 -31.14
C VAL A 407 9.54 -1.52 -32.27
#